data_AF-A0AB39XCY2-F1
#
_entry.id   AF-A0AB39XCY2-F1
#
_cell.length_a   1.000
_cell.length_b   1.000
_cell.length_c   1.000
_cell.angle_alpha   90.00
_cell.angle_beta   90.00
_cell.angle_gamma   90.00
#
_symmetry.space_group_name_H-M   'P 1'
#
loop_
_entity.id
_entity.type
_entity.pdbx_description
1 polymer ?
#
loop_
_entity_poly.entity_id
_entity_poly.type
_entity_poly.pdbx_seq_one_letter_code
_entity_poly.pdbx_strand_id
1 'polypeptide(L)'
;MATLGRAALGIFSALTLSGDTPQENKEQITVFRGTTFTDEHQVHDETGLLMSEAARRAYNEEMYISGDTGKAILAASRENLVCHSELLRKYGGETALAVAQSDGSFTSKEYPRSMFSVTTNESVARRFANGPGGKVYSATIPKGMLVRQPLSSSNESEYFVRGMWKFEELK
;
A
#
# COMPACT_ATOMS: atom_id res chain seq x y z
N MET A 1 33.16 -3.15 22.28
CA MET A 1 31.69 -3.06 22.35
C MET A 1 31.27 -1.81 21.61
N ALA A 2 30.64 -1.96 20.44
CA ALA A 2 30.11 -0.83 19.68
C ALA A 2 28.69 -1.21 19.23
N THR A 3 27.73 -0.51 19.80
CA THR A 3 26.29 -0.63 19.54
C THR A 3 25.99 0.01 18.19
N LEU A 4 25.84 -0.80 17.13
CA LEU A 4 25.38 -0.33 15.82
C LEU A 4 23.85 -0.17 15.86
N GLY A 5 23.45 1.08 15.68
CA GLY A 5 22.08 1.57 15.79
C GLY A 5 21.12 0.95 14.78
N ARG A 6 19.87 0.87 15.23
CA ARG A 6 18.67 0.58 14.44
C ARG A 6 18.64 1.45 13.19
N ALA A 7 18.83 0.84 12.02
CA ALA A 7 18.51 1.45 10.75
C ALA A 7 16.98 1.55 10.62
N ALA A 8 16.46 2.76 10.78
CA ALA A 8 15.14 3.10 10.29
C ALA A 8 15.20 3.03 8.75
N LEU A 9 14.67 1.94 8.17
CA LEU A 9 14.32 1.90 6.75
C LEU A 9 13.13 2.85 6.52
N GLY A 10 13.42 4.15 6.54
CA GLY A 10 12.55 5.18 5.99
C GLY A 10 12.72 5.17 4.48
N ILE A 11 11.83 4.46 3.79
CA ILE A 11 11.70 4.52 2.34
C ILE A 11 11.14 5.90 2.00
N PHE A 12 12.04 6.87 1.84
CA PHE A 12 11.75 8.21 1.33
C PHE A 12 12.57 8.40 0.05
N SER A 13 11.91 8.29 -1.11
CA SER A 13 12.26 9.04 -2.32
C SER A 13 11.21 8.79 -3.40
N ALA A 14 10.18 9.64 -3.41
CA ALA A 14 9.40 9.92 -4.59
C ALA A 14 8.95 11.39 -4.53
N LEU A 15 9.89 12.30 -4.80
CA LEU A 15 9.58 13.69 -5.20
C LEU A 15 9.51 13.70 -6.74
N THR A 16 8.31 13.61 -7.32
CA THR A 16 7.45 14.72 -7.80
C THR A 16 7.90 15.30 -9.15
N LEU A 17 7.30 14.79 -10.24
CA LEU A 17 7.26 15.47 -11.56
C LEU A 17 5.85 16.02 -11.90
N SER A 18 4.91 15.95 -10.96
CA SER A 18 3.62 16.65 -11.00
C SER A 18 3.65 17.69 -9.90
N GLY A 19 3.39 18.97 -10.22
CA GLY A 19 3.49 20.12 -9.31
C GLY A 19 2.56 20.12 -8.08
N ASP A 20 1.98 18.98 -7.71
CA ASP A 20 1.30 18.76 -6.44
C ASP A 20 2.29 18.11 -5.48
N THR A 21 3.09 18.93 -4.79
CA THR A 21 3.85 18.42 -3.65
C THR A 21 2.84 18.07 -2.57
N PRO A 22 2.76 16.81 -2.08
CA PRO A 22 1.93 16.49 -0.95
C PRO A 22 2.37 17.40 0.21
N GLN A 23 1.47 18.24 0.73
CA GLN A 23 1.74 18.95 1.97
C GLN A 23 2.17 17.90 2.99
N GLU A 24 3.33 18.09 3.64
CA GLU A 24 3.77 17.29 4.78
C GLU A 24 2.80 17.50 5.94
N ASN A 25 1.59 16.95 5.84
CA ASN A 25 0.70 16.83 6.96
C ASN A 25 1.25 15.71 7.84
N LYS A 26 1.97 16.13 8.90
CA LYS A 26 2.59 15.25 9.90
C LYS A 26 1.57 14.67 10.89
N GLU A 27 0.29 15.06 10.79
CA GLU A 27 -0.80 14.43 11.53
C GLU A 27 -0.76 12.93 11.28
N GLN A 28 -0.56 12.18 12.37
CA GLN A 28 -0.55 10.73 12.33
C GLN A 28 -1.98 10.22 12.43
N ILE A 29 -2.34 9.28 11.58
CA ILE A 29 -3.66 8.65 11.60
C ILE A 29 -3.50 7.12 11.61
N THR A 30 -4.30 6.47 12.43
CA THR A 30 -4.38 5.01 12.45
C THR A 30 -5.30 4.54 11.34
N VAL A 31 -4.79 3.63 10.52
CA VAL A 31 -5.54 2.98 9.45
C VAL A 31 -5.51 1.46 9.62
N PHE A 32 -6.50 0.82 9.05
CA PHE A 32 -6.77 -0.60 9.15
C PHE A 32 -6.96 -1.20 7.75
N ARG A 33 -6.51 -2.43 7.56
CA ARG A 33 -6.76 -3.22 6.36
C ARG A 33 -7.26 -4.60 6.77
N GLY A 34 -8.48 -4.94 6.37
CA GLY A 34 -8.96 -6.31 6.42
C GLY A 34 -8.81 -6.96 5.05
N THR A 35 -8.37 -8.20 5.03
CA THR A 35 -8.15 -8.94 3.79
C THR A 35 -8.24 -10.44 4.05
N THR A 36 -8.65 -11.20 3.03
CA THR A 36 -8.65 -12.67 3.02
C THR A 36 -7.65 -13.21 2.00
N PHE A 37 -6.80 -12.34 1.41
CA PHE A 37 -5.85 -12.74 0.40
C PHE A 37 -4.63 -13.42 1.04
N THR A 38 -4.52 -14.75 0.83
CA THR A 38 -3.42 -15.57 1.35
C THR A 38 -2.04 -15.00 1.01
N ASP A 39 -1.83 -14.54 -0.22
CA ASP A 39 -0.53 -13.96 -0.63
C ASP A 39 -0.19 -12.67 0.14
N GLU A 40 -1.20 -11.86 0.53
CA GLU A 40 -0.93 -10.71 1.41
C GLU A 40 -0.50 -11.16 2.81
N HIS A 41 -1.13 -12.22 3.33
CA HIS A 41 -0.77 -12.77 4.63
C HIS A 41 0.64 -13.33 4.63
N GLN A 42 1.01 -14.11 3.61
CA GLN A 42 2.34 -14.69 3.49
C GLN A 42 3.42 -13.61 3.43
N VAL A 43 3.26 -12.61 2.55
CA VAL A 43 4.25 -11.52 2.42
C VAL A 43 4.36 -10.72 3.72
N HIS A 44 3.25 -10.50 4.42
CA HIS A 44 3.27 -9.86 5.73
C HIS A 44 3.99 -10.70 6.79
N ASP A 45 3.73 -11.99 6.86
CA ASP A 45 4.38 -12.89 7.82
C ASP A 45 5.91 -12.94 7.60
N GLU A 46 6.37 -12.83 6.34
CA GLU A 46 7.78 -12.81 5.97
C GLU A 46 8.48 -11.46 6.21
N THR A 47 7.78 -10.34 6.00
CA THR A 47 8.41 -9.01 5.88
C THR A 47 7.88 -7.96 6.87
N GLY A 48 6.71 -8.18 7.46
CA GLY A 48 5.93 -7.19 8.20
C GLY A 48 5.30 -6.10 7.30
N LEU A 49 5.39 -6.23 5.97
CA LEU A 49 4.86 -5.26 5.01
C LEU A 49 3.53 -5.76 4.42
N LEU A 50 2.59 -4.84 4.23
CA LEU A 50 1.54 -5.01 3.25
C LEU A 50 1.94 -4.29 1.97
N MET A 51 1.68 -4.93 0.84
CA MET A 51 2.13 -4.50 -0.48
C MET A 51 0.93 -4.33 -1.42
N SER A 52 1.03 -3.36 -2.32
CA SER A 52 0.16 -3.22 -3.48
C SER A 52 0.30 -4.45 -4.37
N GLU A 53 -0.64 -4.63 -5.28
CA GLU A 53 -0.63 -5.76 -6.20
C GLU A 53 0.64 -5.76 -7.09
N ALA A 54 1.05 -4.59 -7.59
CA ALA A 54 2.28 -4.45 -8.38
C ALA A 54 3.52 -4.81 -7.55
N ALA A 55 3.63 -4.28 -6.33
CA ALA A 55 4.74 -4.56 -5.43
C ALA A 55 4.81 -6.06 -5.07
N ARG A 56 3.67 -6.66 -4.71
CA ARG A 56 3.59 -8.07 -4.30
C ARG A 56 3.98 -9.02 -5.43
N ARG A 57 3.56 -8.73 -6.67
CA ARG A 57 3.95 -9.55 -7.84
C ARG A 57 5.47 -9.55 -8.04
N ALA A 58 6.09 -8.38 -8.03
CA ALA A 58 7.54 -8.26 -8.16
C ALA A 58 8.30 -8.87 -6.97
N TYR A 59 7.78 -8.74 -5.75
CA TYR A 59 8.32 -9.43 -4.58
C TYR A 59 8.36 -10.94 -4.80
N ASN A 60 7.22 -11.54 -5.17
CA ASN A 60 7.11 -12.99 -5.36
C ASN A 60 8.01 -13.50 -6.48
N GLU A 61 8.12 -12.76 -7.58
CA GLU A 61 8.99 -13.10 -8.71
C GLU A 61 10.47 -13.05 -8.32
N GLU A 62 10.92 -11.99 -7.66
CA GLU A 62 12.32 -11.87 -7.22
C GLU A 62 12.64 -12.86 -6.10
N MET A 63 11.70 -13.17 -5.20
CA MET A 63 11.85 -14.24 -4.21
C MET A 63 12.04 -15.59 -4.88
N TYR A 64 11.30 -15.89 -5.94
CA TYR A 64 11.45 -17.13 -6.70
C TYR A 64 12.82 -17.23 -7.39
N ILE A 65 13.32 -16.11 -7.93
CA ILE A 65 14.60 -16.06 -8.65
C ILE A 65 15.80 -16.12 -7.70
N SER A 66 15.78 -15.31 -6.64
CA SER A 66 16.96 -15.04 -5.81
C SER A 66 16.93 -15.69 -4.43
N GLY A 67 15.74 -15.98 -3.90
CA GLY A 67 15.55 -16.39 -2.50
C GLY A 67 15.95 -15.33 -1.47
N ASP A 68 16.21 -14.09 -1.88
CA ASP A 68 16.70 -13.00 -1.02
C ASP A 68 15.59 -11.96 -0.77
N THR A 69 15.10 -11.91 0.46
CA THR A 69 14.04 -10.99 0.89
C THR A 69 14.42 -9.51 0.68
N GLY A 70 15.69 -9.14 0.87
CA GLY A 70 16.16 -7.77 0.69
C GLY A 70 16.09 -7.34 -0.77
N LYS A 71 16.55 -8.20 -1.68
CA LYS A 71 16.43 -7.97 -3.13
C LYS A 71 14.97 -7.91 -3.56
N ALA A 72 14.13 -8.81 -3.06
CA ALA A 72 12.71 -8.84 -3.38
C ALA A 72 11.95 -7.58 -2.94
N ILE A 73 12.24 -7.04 -1.75
CA ILE A 73 11.67 -5.76 -1.30
C ILE A 73 12.13 -4.60 -2.21
N LEU A 74 13.40 -4.59 -2.63
CA LEU A 74 13.91 -3.58 -3.56
C LEU A 74 13.24 -3.68 -4.94
N ALA A 75 13.04 -4.89 -5.45
CA ALA A 75 12.32 -5.14 -6.70
C ALA A 75 10.86 -4.67 -6.60
N ALA A 76 10.17 -5.03 -5.52
CA ALA A 76 8.79 -4.60 -5.23
C ALA A 76 8.65 -3.06 -5.19
N SER A 77 9.59 -2.37 -4.55
CA SER A 77 9.62 -0.90 -4.49
C SER A 77 9.75 -0.28 -5.88
N ARG A 78 10.71 -0.77 -6.68
CA ARG A 78 11.00 -0.26 -8.02
C ARG A 78 9.83 -0.48 -8.97
N GLU A 79 9.30 -1.70 -9.00
CA GLU A 79 8.19 -2.05 -9.88
C GLU A 79 6.95 -1.23 -9.56
N ASN A 80 6.64 -1.07 -8.27
CA ASN A 80 5.51 -0.24 -7.88
C ASN A 80 5.70 1.23 -8.30
N LEU A 81 6.91 1.79 -8.21
CA LEU A 81 7.16 3.17 -8.64
C LEU A 81 6.93 3.34 -10.15
N VAL A 82 7.41 2.41 -10.97
CA VAL A 82 7.20 2.40 -12.42
C VAL A 82 5.71 2.29 -12.72
N CYS A 83 5.05 1.26 -12.18
CA CYS A 83 3.62 1.03 -12.37
C CYS A 83 2.77 2.23 -11.90
N HIS A 84 3.08 2.81 -10.74
CA HIS A 84 2.36 3.98 -10.23
C HIS A 84 2.49 5.17 -11.18
N SER A 85 3.70 5.44 -11.69
CA SER A 85 3.95 6.54 -12.62
C SER A 85 3.18 6.36 -13.94
N GLU A 86 3.12 5.13 -14.46
CA GLU A 86 2.34 4.81 -15.66
C GLU A 86 0.84 5.00 -15.44
N LEU A 87 0.34 4.56 -14.29
CA LEU A 87 -1.06 4.71 -13.90
C LEU A 87 -1.43 6.19 -13.73
N LEU A 88 -0.57 7.01 -13.11
CA LEU A 88 -0.77 8.45 -13.01
C LEU A 88 -0.88 9.09 -14.41
N ARG A 89 -0.02 8.69 -15.35
CA ARG A 89 -0.09 9.17 -16.74
C ARG A 89 -1.36 8.72 -17.45
N LYS A 90 -1.79 7.46 -17.25
CA LYS A 90 -3.01 6.91 -17.88
C LYS A 90 -4.28 7.61 -17.39
N TYR A 91 -4.39 7.82 -16.08
CA TYR A 91 -5.61 8.34 -15.47
C TYR A 91 -5.60 9.86 -15.31
N GLY A 92 -4.48 10.54 -15.54
CA GLY A 92 -4.39 12.01 -15.45
C GLY A 92 -4.17 12.52 -14.03
N GLY A 93 -3.40 11.79 -13.23
CA GLY A 93 -3.02 12.18 -11.87
C GLY A 93 -3.62 11.30 -10.77
N GLU A 94 -3.27 11.63 -9.53
CA GLU A 94 -3.55 10.77 -8.38
C GLU A 94 -5.03 10.73 -8.00
N THR A 95 -5.72 11.86 -8.04
CA THR A 95 -7.15 11.92 -7.76
C THR A 95 -7.95 11.07 -8.75
N ALA A 96 -7.66 11.18 -10.04
CA ALA A 96 -8.36 10.42 -11.08
C ALA A 96 -8.04 8.92 -11.00
N LEU A 97 -6.79 8.56 -10.68
CA LEU A 97 -6.42 7.17 -10.40
C LEU A 97 -7.19 6.62 -9.18
N ALA A 98 -7.31 7.41 -8.10
CA ALA A 98 -8.06 7.02 -6.91
C ALA A 98 -9.56 6.85 -7.22
N VAL A 99 -10.17 7.75 -8.02
CA VAL A 99 -11.55 7.57 -8.52
C VAL A 99 -11.66 6.22 -9.25
N ALA A 100 -10.78 5.97 -10.21
CA ALA A 100 -10.87 4.78 -11.05
C ALA A 100 -10.74 3.48 -10.25
N GLN A 101 -9.85 3.45 -9.24
CA GLN A 101 -9.70 2.29 -8.36
C GLN A 101 -10.88 2.11 -7.40
N SER A 102 -11.57 3.19 -7.04
CA SER A 102 -12.70 3.19 -6.13
C SER A 102 -14.04 2.86 -6.81
N ASP A 103 -14.28 3.34 -8.04
CA ASP A 103 -15.54 3.16 -8.76
C ASP A 103 -15.62 1.85 -9.59
N GLY A 104 -14.52 1.10 -9.63
CA GLY A 104 -14.43 -0.17 -10.36
C GLY A 104 -14.21 -0.02 -11.87
N SER A 105 -14.01 1.20 -12.39
CA SER A 105 -13.57 1.43 -13.77
C SER A 105 -12.11 1.01 -14.00
N PHE A 106 -11.36 0.73 -12.91
CA PHE A 106 -10.03 0.15 -12.97
C PHE A 106 -10.05 -1.32 -13.40
N THR A 107 -9.38 -1.60 -14.52
CA THR A 107 -9.20 -2.96 -15.05
C THR A 107 -7.88 -3.56 -14.55
N SER A 108 -7.90 -4.26 -13.41
CA SER A 108 -6.69 -4.91 -12.86
C SER A 108 -6.06 -5.98 -13.76
N LYS A 109 -6.82 -6.49 -14.73
CA LYS A 109 -6.33 -7.42 -15.76
C LYS A 109 -5.33 -6.78 -16.72
N GLU A 110 -5.41 -5.47 -16.92
CA GLU A 110 -4.54 -4.74 -17.85
C GLU A 110 -3.32 -4.17 -17.11
N TYR A 111 -3.51 -3.70 -15.88
CA TYR A 111 -2.44 -3.16 -15.03
C TYR A 111 -2.63 -3.58 -13.56
N PRO A 112 -1.61 -4.12 -12.88
CA PRO A 112 -1.70 -4.38 -11.45
C PRO A 112 -1.89 -3.07 -10.68
N ARG A 113 -2.62 -3.10 -9.56
CA ARG A 113 -2.81 -1.91 -8.71
C ARG A 113 -1.49 -1.50 -8.04
N SER A 114 -1.15 -0.22 -8.13
CA SER A 114 0.00 0.40 -7.45
C SER A 114 -0.33 0.97 -6.06
N MET A 115 -1.58 0.87 -5.65
CA MET A 115 -2.08 1.30 -4.34
C MET A 115 -3.03 0.24 -3.78
N PHE A 116 -3.24 0.26 -2.47
CA PHE A 116 -4.20 -0.63 -1.82
C PHE A 116 -5.04 0.11 -0.77
N SER A 117 -6.30 -0.29 -0.65
CA SER A 117 -7.28 0.40 0.22
C SER A 117 -7.02 0.11 1.69
N VAL A 118 -7.20 1.13 2.51
CA VAL A 118 -7.21 1.09 3.97
C VAL A 118 -8.37 1.94 4.48
N THR A 119 -8.77 1.71 5.74
CA THR A 119 -9.83 2.47 6.38
C THR A 119 -9.44 2.93 7.79
N THR A 120 -9.90 4.07 8.25
CA THR A 120 -9.75 4.51 9.65
C THR A 120 -10.79 3.86 10.58
N ASN A 121 -11.71 3.07 10.03
CA ASN A 121 -12.74 2.37 10.79
C ASN A 121 -12.44 0.87 10.86
N GLU A 122 -12.01 0.40 12.03
CA GLU A 122 -11.69 -1.01 12.27
C GLU A 122 -12.87 -1.95 11.96
N SER A 123 -14.11 -1.56 12.25
CA SER A 123 -15.29 -2.39 11.96
C SER A 123 -15.47 -2.64 10.46
N VAL A 124 -15.12 -1.64 9.62
CA VAL A 124 -15.12 -1.77 8.17
C VAL A 124 -14.03 -2.75 7.73
N ALA A 125 -12.82 -2.63 8.29
CA ALA A 125 -11.74 -3.58 8.03
C ALA A 125 -12.15 -5.02 8.43
N ARG A 126 -12.74 -5.22 9.61
CA ARG A 126 -13.26 -6.54 10.03
C ARG A 126 -14.30 -7.11 9.07
N ARG A 127 -15.14 -6.26 8.46
CA ARG A 127 -16.08 -6.70 7.41
C ARG A 127 -15.37 -7.26 6.18
N PHE A 128 -14.25 -6.66 5.76
CA PHE A 128 -13.45 -7.16 4.63
C PHE A 128 -12.63 -8.41 4.97
N ALA A 129 -12.31 -8.62 6.25
CA ALA A 129 -11.69 -9.85 6.74
C ALA A 129 -12.72 -10.94 7.09
N ASN A 130 -14.02 -10.72 6.82
CA ASN A 130 -15.07 -11.69 7.14
C ASN A 130 -15.06 -12.85 6.14
N GLY A 131 -14.16 -13.82 6.37
CA GLY A 131 -14.02 -15.03 5.57
C GLY A 131 -12.92 -15.95 6.11
N PRO A 132 -12.82 -17.19 5.62
CA PRO A 132 -11.79 -18.13 6.05
C PRO A 132 -10.38 -17.54 5.87
N GLY A 133 -9.58 -17.59 6.93
CA GLY A 133 -8.21 -17.06 6.93
C GLY A 133 -8.11 -15.53 6.93
N GLY A 134 -9.23 -14.80 7.05
CA GLY A 134 -9.22 -13.35 7.07
C GLY A 134 -8.44 -12.77 8.25
N LYS A 135 -7.58 -11.80 7.96
CA LYS A 135 -6.78 -11.07 8.95
C LYS A 135 -7.07 -9.57 8.87
N VAL A 136 -6.93 -8.90 10.00
CA VAL A 136 -6.98 -7.43 10.08
C VAL A 136 -5.61 -6.92 10.49
N TYR A 137 -5.16 -5.88 9.80
CA TYR A 137 -3.89 -5.23 10.03
C TYR A 137 -4.11 -3.78 10.40
N SER A 138 -3.20 -3.21 11.20
CA SER A 138 -3.20 -1.79 11.57
C SER A 138 -1.84 -1.13 11.35
N ALA A 139 -1.85 0.15 11.05
CA ALA A 139 -0.65 0.98 10.98
C ALA A 139 -0.97 2.42 11.36
N THR A 140 0.00 3.11 11.95
CA THR A 140 -0.04 4.57 12.12
C THR A 140 0.76 5.19 10.98
N ILE A 141 0.12 6.04 10.17
CA ILE A 141 0.69 6.60 8.94
C ILE A 141 0.52 8.12 8.97
N PRO A 142 1.52 8.92 8.53
CA PRO A 142 1.32 10.34 8.31
C PRO A 142 0.22 10.55 7.25
N LYS A 143 -0.76 11.40 7.54
CA LYS A 143 -1.91 11.63 6.65
C LYS A 143 -1.51 12.10 5.25
N GLY A 144 -0.41 12.85 5.11
CA GLY A 144 0.14 13.25 3.80
C GLY A 144 0.66 12.09 2.93
N MET A 145 0.87 10.90 3.52
CA MET A 145 1.26 9.69 2.77
C MET A 145 0.05 8.89 2.27
N LEU A 146 -1.16 9.27 2.67
CA LEU A 146 -2.41 8.63 2.27
C LEU A 146 -3.06 9.40 1.12
N VAL A 147 -3.69 8.66 0.22
CA VAL A 147 -4.54 9.23 -0.84
C VAL A 147 -5.99 9.05 -0.43
N ARG A 148 -6.74 10.15 -0.28
CA ARG A 148 -8.16 10.06 0.09
C ARG A 148 -8.98 9.45 -1.05
N GLN A 149 -9.88 8.53 -0.73
CA GLN A 149 -10.82 8.01 -1.72
C GLN A 149 -11.92 9.05 -2.02
N PRO A 150 -12.13 9.41 -3.30
CA PRO A 150 -13.03 10.51 -3.67
C PRO A 150 -14.52 10.12 -3.82
N LEU A 151 -14.98 9.00 -3.24
CA LEU A 151 -16.37 8.56 -3.39
C LEU A 151 -17.33 9.40 -2.52
N SER A 152 -18.41 9.90 -3.12
CA SER A 152 -19.45 10.69 -2.45
C SER A 152 -20.22 9.93 -1.36
N SER A 153 -20.17 8.60 -1.39
CA SER A 153 -20.74 7.70 -0.37
C SER A 153 -19.73 7.21 0.66
N SER A 154 -18.43 7.51 0.49
CA SER A 154 -17.39 7.06 1.40
C SER A 154 -17.35 7.98 2.61
N ASN A 155 -17.73 7.43 3.76
CA ASN A 155 -17.80 8.11 5.05
C ASN A 155 -16.39 8.48 5.55
N GLU A 156 -15.70 9.46 4.95
CA GLU A 156 -14.45 10.12 5.41
C GLU A 156 -13.26 9.23 5.83
N SER A 157 -13.39 7.92 5.75
CA SER A 157 -12.57 6.95 6.46
C SER A 157 -11.76 6.09 5.51
N GLU A 158 -11.99 6.16 4.19
CA GLU A 158 -11.30 5.31 3.23
C GLU A 158 -10.16 6.07 2.54
N TYR A 159 -9.00 5.43 2.55
CA TYR A 159 -7.76 5.93 1.99
C TYR A 159 -7.09 4.85 1.17
N PHE A 160 -6.10 5.25 0.37
CA PHE A 160 -5.15 4.36 -0.25
C PHE A 160 -3.76 4.59 0.32
N VAL A 161 -3.01 3.49 0.44
CA VAL A 161 -1.56 3.49 0.65
C VAL A 161 -0.89 3.19 -0.69
N ARG A 162 0.15 3.96 -1.03
CA ARG A 162 0.97 3.75 -2.23
C ARG A 162 1.98 2.65 -1.97
N GLY A 163 2.11 1.70 -2.90
CA GLY A 163 3.15 0.68 -2.84
C GLY A 163 3.05 -0.19 -1.61
N MET A 164 3.92 0.02 -0.62
CA MET A 164 3.99 -0.85 0.55
C MET A 164 4.24 -0.08 1.83
N TRP A 165 3.77 -0.63 2.94
CA TRP A 165 3.94 -0.03 4.25
C TRP A 165 3.99 -1.10 5.33
N LYS A 166 4.62 -0.77 6.47
CA LYS A 166 4.70 -1.67 7.61
C LYS A 166 3.40 -1.67 8.39
N PHE A 167 2.83 -2.85 8.59
CA PHE A 167 1.60 -3.05 9.35
C PHE A 167 1.82 -4.06 10.47
N GLU A 168 0.98 -4.00 11.50
CA GLU A 168 0.91 -4.99 12.56
C GLU A 168 -0.42 -5.74 12.46
N GLU A 169 -0.39 -7.06 12.56
CA GLU A 169 -1.59 -7.88 12.60
C GLU A 169 -2.33 -7.64 13.93
N LEU A 170 -3.61 -7.30 13.86
CA LEU A 170 -4.49 -7.18 15.01
C LEU A 170 -4.98 -8.57 15.40
N LYS A 171 -4.64 -8.98 16.62
CA LYS A 171 -5.08 -10.24 17.24
C LYS A 171 -6.49 -10.14 17.78
#